data_AF-F8PLF1-F1
#
_entry.id   AF-F8PLF1-F1
#
_cell.length_a   1.000
_cell.length_b   1.000
_cell.length_c   1.000
_cell.angle_alpha   90.00
_cell.angle_beta   90.00
_cell.angle_gamma   90.00
#
_symmetry.space_group_name_H-M   'P 1'
#
loop_
_entity.id
_entity.type
_entity.pdbx_description
1 polymer ?
#
loop_
_entity_poly.entity_id
_entity_poly.type
_entity_poly.pdbx_seq_one_letter_code
_entity_poly.pdbx_strand_id
1 'polypeptide(L)'
;HDDSLFVKDPHFVFVCWNIIQKKEVSQNITFSLKHSERDSIAIEIQTLAATLTNLIFKWINSPRARPSNRKEKCALKMLNHLKFVAKNFRGSYGYKLCCRNKICVILKELATPALFLTLNPADICNSLLGVISSMSSE
;
A
#
# COMPACT_ATOMS: atom_id res chain seq x y z
N HIS A 1 33.37 30.85 13.99
CA HIS A 1 33.20 29.39 14.13
C HIS A 1 31.71 29.13 14.14
N ASP A 2 31.13 28.77 12.99
CA ASP A 2 29.71 28.47 12.86
C ASP A 2 29.43 27.08 13.45
N ASP A 3 29.12 27.06 14.75
CA ASP A 3 28.55 25.89 15.40
C ASP A 3 27.08 25.77 15.00
N SER A 4 26.84 25.35 13.76
CA SER A 4 25.50 25.03 13.29
C SER A 4 24.92 23.92 14.16
N LEU A 5 23.83 24.24 14.87
CA LEU A 5 23.11 23.33 15.77
C LEU A 5 22.68 22.03 15.06
N PHE A 6 22.54 22.05 13.73
CA PHE A 6 22.22 20.88 12.90
C PHE A 6 23.34 19.84 12.85
N VAL A 7 24.60 20.24 12.99
CA VAL A 7 25.74 19.32 12.94
C VAL A 7 25.84 18.48 14.22
N LYS A 8 25.37 19.02 15.34
CA LYS A 8 25.41 18.37 16.66
C LYS A 8 24.13 17.59 16.99
N ASP A 9 23.06 17.73 16.20
CA ASP A 9 21.81 17.00 16.45
C ASP A 9 21.91 15.54 15.94
N PRO A 10 21.92 14.54 16.84
CA PRO A 10 21.97 13.14 16.44
C PRO A 10 20.71 12.67 15.68
N HIS A 11 19.59 13.40 15.77
CA HIS A 11 18.35 13.07 15.06
C HIS A 11 18.28 13.71 13.68
N PHE A 12 19.14 14.68 13.36
CA PHE A 12 19.09 15.42 12.10
C PHE A 12 19.22 14.49 10.89
N VAL A 13 20.15 13.53 10.94
CA VAL A 13 20.33 12.53 9.88
C VAL A 13 19.06 11.70 9.66
N PHE A 14 18.38 11.32 10.75
CA PHE A 14 17.12 10.58 10.68
C PHE A 14 15.98 11.44 10.10
N VAL A 15 15.90 12.72 10.47
CA VAL A 15 14.91 13.66 9.91
C VAL A 15 15.16 13.87 8.41
N CYS A 16 16.41 14.13 8.00
CA CYS A 16 16.79 14.25 6.59
C CYS A 16 16.47 12.98 5.80
N TRP A 17 16.78 11.81 6.36
CA TRP A 17 16.42 10.53 5.75
C TRP A 17 14.92 10.39 5.53
N ASN A 18 14.10 10.73 6.53
CA ASN A 18 12.64 10.69 6.39
C ASN A 18 12.11 11.69 5.35
N ILE A 19 12.70 12.87 5.25
CA ILE A 19 12.34 13.88 4.23
C ILE A 19 12.67 13.33 2.83
N ILE A 20 13.85 12.77 2.63
CA ILE A 20 14.28 12.17 1.36
C ILE A 20 13.34 11.02 0.98
N GLN A 21 13.04 10.12 1.94
CA GLN A 21 12.09 9.02 1.71
C GLN A 21 10.70 9.56 1.31
N LYS A 22 10.14 10.52 2.06
CA LYS A 22 8.82 11.12 1.71
C LYS A 22 8.83 11.78 0.33
N LYS A 23 9.91 12.47 -0.02
CA LYS A 23 10.08 13.11 -1.33
C LYS A 23 10.14 12.09 -2.45
N GLU A 24 10.92 11.01 -2.30
CA GLU A 24 11.00 9.92 -3.27
C GLU A 24 9.66 9.20 -3.45
N VAL A 25 8.91 8.98 -2.37
CA VAL A 25 7.55 8.38 -2.45
C VAL A 25 6.64 9.28 -3.28
N SER A 26 6.62 10.59 -2.98
CA SER A 26 5.79 11.56 -3.70
C SER A 26 6.17 11.68 -5.19
N GLN A 27 7.47 11.72 -5.48
CA GLN A 27 7.98 11.80 -6.85
C GLN A 27 7.73 10.50 -7.62
N ASN A 28 7.95 9.33 -7.01
CA ASN A 28 7.66 8.05 -7.68
C ASN A 28 6.17 7.88 -7.98
N ILE A 29 5.27 8.28 -7.08
CA ILE A 29 3.83 8.31 -7.34
C ILE A 29 3.52 9.21 -8.55
N THR A 30 4.22 10.33 -8.68
CA THR A 30 3.99 11.36 -9.73
C THR A 30 4.72 11.05 -11.05
N PHE A 31 5.75 10.22 -11.09
CA PHE A 31 6.52 9.94 -12.32
C PHE A 31 6.51 8.48 -12.81
N SER A 32 6.16 7.49 -11.98
CA SER A 32 6.27 6.06 -12.37
C SER A 32 5.04 5.49 -13.10
N LEU A 33 3.96 6.26 -13.29
CA LEU A 33 2.83 5.84 -14.14
C LEU A 33 2.81 6.67 -15.41
N LYS A 34 2.62 6.00 -16.55
CA LYS A 34 2.33 6.70 -17.80
C LYS A 34 1.06 7.54 -17.61
N HIS A 35 1.06 8.77 -18.10
CA HIS A 35 -0.08 9.68 -17.95
C HIS A 35 -1.39 9.04 -18.45
N SER A 36 -1.32 8.33 -19.59
CA SER A 36 -2.44 7.59 -20.17
C SER A 36 -3.00 6.48 -19.26
N GLU A 37 -2.14 5.81 -18.49
CA GLU A 37 -2.58 4.77 -17.54
C GLU A 37 -3.25 5.40 -16.32
N ARG A 38 -2.74 6.55 -15.83
CA ARG A 38 -3.40 7.29 -14.75
C ARG A 38 -4.79 7.75 -15.13
N ASP A 39 -4.93 8.35 -16.31
CA ASP A 39 -6.23 8.85 -16.77
C ASP A 39 -7.22 7.70 -16.97
N SER A 40 -6.77 6.58 -17.56
CA SER A 40 -7.60 5.39 -17.71
C SER A 40 -8.06 4.83 -16.37
N ILE A 41 -7.15 4.73 -15.39
CA ILE A 41 -7.49 4.24 -14.05
C ILE A 41 -8.45 5.21 -13.35
N ALA A 42 -8.24 6.53 -13.48
CA ALA A 42 -9.12 7.53 -12.88
C ALA A 42 -10.53 7.46 -13.45
N ILE A 43 -10.67 7.31 -14.77
CA ILE A 43 -11.95 7.14 -15.45
C ILE A 43 -12.63 5.83 -15.02
N GLU A 44 -11.87 4.73 -14.94
CA GLU A 44 -12.40 3.43 -14.52
C GLU A 44 -12.88 3.45 -13.06
N ILE A 45 -12.12 4.10 -12.16
CA ILE A 45 -12.51 4.32 -10.76
C ILE A 45 -13.80 5.12 -10.69
N GLN A 46 -13.90 6.23 -11.44
CA GLN A 46 -15.07 7.09 -11.41
C GLN A 46 -16.31 6.36 -11.93
N THR A 47 -16.15 5.55 -12.98
CA THR A 47 -17.22 4.72 -13.55
C THR A 47 -17.69 3.63 -12.59
N LEU A 48 -16.78 3.05 -11.80
CA LEU A 48 -17.07 1.95 -10.88
C LEU A 48 -17.33 2.40 -9.43
N ALA A 49 -17.25 3.70 -9.13
CA ALA A 49 -17.32 4.24 -7.77
C ALA A 49 -18.53 3.73 -6.97
N ALA A 50 -19.73 3.79 -7.55
CA ALA A 50 -20.94 3.27 -6.89
C ALA A 50 -20.89 1.76 -6.62
N THR A 51 -20.27 0.99 -7.52
CA THR A 51 -20.10 -0.46 -7.36
C THR A 51 -19.08 -0.79 -6.27
N LEU A 52 -18.01 0.01 -6.17
CA LEU A 52 -17.01 -0.12 -5.10
C LEU A 52 -17.62 0.17 -3.73
N THR A 53 -18.43 1.22 -3.60
CA THR A 53 -19.15 1.54 -2.36
C THR A 53 -20.07 0.39 -1.95
N ASN A 54 -20.82 -0.18 -2.90
CA ASN A 54 -21.69 -1.34 -2.62
C ASN A 54 -20.88 -2.58 -2.21
N LEU A 55 -19.73 -2.82 -2.83
CA LEU A 55 -18.82 -3.91 -2.43
C LEU A 55 -18.29 -3.72 -1.01
N ILE A 56 -17.96 -2.49 -0.62
CA ILE A 56 -17.53 -2.18 0.76
C ILE A 56 -18.64 -2.55 1.75
N PHE A 57 -19.87 -2.09 1.51
CA PHE A 57 -21.01 -2.46 2.37
C PHE A 57 -21.25 -3.97 2.41
N LYS A 58 -21.14 -4.65 1.26
CA LYS A 58 -21.26 -6.10 1.16
C LYS A 58 -20.20 -6.82 2.00
N TRP A 59 -18.96 -6.36 1.97
CA TRP A 59 -17.86 -6.96 2.75
C TRP A 59 -17.91 -6.63 4.23
N ILE A 60 -18.42 -5.46 4.62
CA ILE A 60 -18.68 -5.14 6.04
C ILE A 60 -19.68 -6.14 6.62
N ASN A 61 -20.78 -6.39 5.91
CA ASN A 61 -21.83 -7.31 6.38
C ASN A 61 -21.46 -8.80 6.20
N SER A 62 -20.59 -9.10 5.24
CA SER A 62 -20.20 -10.47 4.90
C SER A 62 -18.76 -10.51 4.37
N PRO A 63 -17.76 -10.64 5.27
CA PRO A 63 -16.34 -10.55 4.91
C PRO A 63 -15.87 -11.57 3.86
N ARG A 64 -16.55 -12.71 3.74
CA ARG A 64 -16.24 -13.77 2.76
C ARG A 64 -17.07 -13.68 1.48
N ALA A 65 -17.86 -12.62 1.31
CA ALA A 65 -18.73 -12.46 0.15
C ALA A 65 -17.89 -12.31 -1.14
N ARG A 66 -18.21 -13.13 -2.15
CA ARG A 66 -17.58 -13.06 -3.46
C ARG A 66 -18.31 -12.08 -4.39
N PRO A 67 -17.62 -11.50 -5.39
CA PRO A 67 -18.27 -10.73 -6.44
C PRO A 67 -19.22 -11.63 -7.23
N SER A 68 -20.50 -11.26 -7.28
CA SER A 68 -21.53 -12.02 -7.99
C SER A 68 -21.76 -11.47 -9.39
N ASN A 69 -21.84 -10.14 -9.53
CA ASN A 69 -22.15 -9.49 -10.80
C ASN A 69 -20.89 -9.17 -11.65
N ARG A 70 -21.05 -9.03 -12.97
CA ARG A 70 -19.98 -8.63 -13.90
C ARG A 70 -19.34 -7.30 -13.50
N LYS A 71 -20.14 -6.32 -13.06
CA LYS A 71 -19.63 -5.02 -12.58
C LYS A 71 -18.77 -5.16 -11.32
N GLU A 72 -19.19 -6.00 -10.37
CA GLU A 72 -18.40 -6.27 -9.16
C GLU A 72 -17.09 -7.00 -9.48
N LYS A 73 -17.12 -7.96 -10.41
CA LYS A 73 -15.91 -8.65 -10.90
C LYS A 73 -14.95 -7.68 -11.59
N CYS A 74 -15.48 -6.73 -12.36
CA CYS A 74 -14.71 -5.67 -13.00
C CYS A 74 -14.04 -4.76 -11.96
N ALA A 75 -14.80 -4.32 -10.96
CA ALA A 75 -14.29 -3.52 -9.84
C ALA A 75 -13.19 -4.24 -9.05
N LEU A 76 -13.37 -5.55 -8.78
CA LEU A 76 -12.31 -6.34 -8.12
C LEU A 76 -11.06 -6.46 -8.99
N LYS A 77 -11.21 -6.66 -10.31
CA LYS A 77 -10.08 -6.71 -11.24
C LYS A 77 -9.30 -5.40 -11.25
N MET A 78 -9.99 -4.26 -11.27
CA MET A 78 -9.40 -2.93 -11.18
C MET A 78 -8.65 -2.73 -9.86
N LEU A 79 -9.24 -3.13 -8.72
CA LEU A 79 -8.57 -3.08 -7.41
C LEU A 79 -7.31 -3.96 -7.37
N ASN A 80 -7.35 -5.15 -7.96
CA ASN A 80 -6.18 -6.03 -8.05
C ASN A 80 -5.08 -5.43 -8.95
N HIS A 81 -5.47 -4.77 -10.03
CA HIS A 81 -4.52 -4.04 -10.88
C HIS A 81 -3.86 -2.91 -10.08
N LEU A 82 -4.63 -2.08 -9.38
CA LEU A 82 -4.10 -1.05 -8.47
C LEU A 82 -3.17 -1.64 -7.40
N LYS A 83 -3.52 -2.78 -6.80
CA LYS A 83 -2.68 -3.48 -5.81
C LYS A 83 -1.34 -3.90 -6.41
N PHE A 84 -1.34 -4.41 -7.64
CA PHE A 84 -0.12 -4.80 -8.34
C PHE A 84 0.77 -3.60 -8.64
N VAL A 85 0.20 -2.55 -9.23
CA VAL A 85 0.93 -1.32 -9.53
C VAL A 85 1.48 -0.70 -8.23
N ALA A 86 0.71 -0.74 -7.14
CA ALA A 86 1.14 -0.25 -5.83
C ALA A 86 2.48 -0.86 -5.39
N LYS A 87 2.72 -2.15 -5.64
CA LYS A 87 3.96 -2.85 -5.26
C LYS A 87 5.24 -2.17 -5.76
N ASN A 88 5.17 -1.48 -6.89
CA ASN A 88 6.32 -0.87 -7.54
C ASN A 88 6.61 0.55 -7.05
N PHE A 89 5.70 1.21 -6.32
CA PHE A 89 5.97 2.53 -5.74
C PHE A 89 6.58 2.38 -4.36
N ARG A 90 7.82 2.84 -4.21
CA ARG A 90 8.48 2.96 -2.90
C ARG A 90 7.54 3.65 -1.91
N GLY A 91 7.47 3.11 -0.69
CA GLY A 91 6.65 3.64 0.41
C GLY A 91 5.14 3.40 0.33
N SER A 92 4.61 2.87 -0.78
CA SER A 92 3.23 2.40 -0.85
C SER A 92 3.01 1.21 0.10
N TYR A 93 1.73 0.89 0.35
CA TYR A 93 1.37 -0.32 1.08
C TYR A 93 1.91 -1.60 0.40
N GLY A 94 1.75 -1.72 -0.93
CA GLY A 94 2.21 -2.88 -1.69
C GLY A 94 3.72 -3.08 -1.63
N TYR A 95 4.49 -1.99 -1.68
CA TYR A 95 5.95 -2.02 -1.56
C TYR A 95 6.38 -2.46 -0.16
N LYS A 96 5.77 -1.89 0.90
CA LYS A 96 6.04 -2.29 2.29
C LYS A 96 5.73 -3.77 2.53
N LEU A 97 4.60 -4.25 2.00
CA LEU A 97 4.22 -5.66 2.07
C LEU A 97 5.25 -6.56 1.35
N CYS A 98 5.72 -6.15 0.17
CA CYS A 98 6.77 -6.88 -0.54
C CYS A 98 8.07 -6.94 0.27
N CYS A 99 8.48 -5.83 0.89
CA CYS A 99 9.67 -5.81 1.75
C CYS A 99 9.51 -6.72 2.97
N ARG A 100 8.33 -6.70 3.62
CA ARG A 100 8.03 -7.61 4.73
C ARG A 100 8.16 -9.06 4.29
N ASN A 101 7.58 -9.42 3.15
CA ASN A 101 7.67 -10.79 2.64
C ASN A 101 9.12 -11.20 2.34
N LYS A 102 9.96 -10.30 1.80
CA LYS A 102 11.40 -10.56 1.60
C LYS A 102 12.12 -10.84 2.93
N ILE A 103 11.88 -10.02 3.95
CA ILE A 103 12.44 -10.24 5.29
C ILE A 103 12.00 -11.60 5.84
N CYS A 104 10.70 -11.94 5.72
CA CYS A 104 10.19 -13.24 6.16
C CYS A 104 10.84 -14.42 5.42
N VAL A 105 11.12 -14.30 4.11
CA VAL A 105 11.83 -15.34 3.35
C VAL A 105 13.25 -15.52 3.87
N ILE A 106 14.01 -14.43 4.03
CA ILE A 106 15.38 -14.48 4.55
C ILE A 106 15.42 -15.15 5.94
N LEU A 107 14.46 -14.84 6.81
CA LEU A 107 14.40 -15.44 8.15
C LEU A 107 14.08 -16.93 8.15
N LYS A 108 13.21 -17.36 7.22
CA LYS A 108 12.90 -18.77 7.01
C LYS A 108 14.13 -19.53 6.52
N GLU A 109 14.88 -18.93 5.58
CA GLU A 109 16.14 -19.51 5.08
C GLU A 109 17.21 -19.61 6.17
N LEU A 110 17.30 -18.61 7.05
CA LEU A 110 18.27 -18.57 8.15
C LEU A 110 17.79 -19.28 9.44
N ALA A 111 16.65 -19.98 9.39
CA ALA A 111 16.03 -20.66 10.54
C ALA A 111 15.94 -19.80 11.82
N THR A 112 15.81 -18.48 11.67
CA THR A 112 15.82 -17.55 12.80
C THR A 112 14.39 -17.23 13.22
N PRO A 113 13.92 -17.64 14.41
CA PRO A 113 12.61 -17.27 14.89
C PRO A 113 12.56 -15.76 15.14
N ALA A 114 11.67 -15.06 14.46
CA ALA A 114 11.52 -13.62 14.59
C ALA A 114 10.05 -13.18 14.54
N LEU A 115 9.66 -12.28 15.45
CA LEU A 115 8.33 -11.69 15.56
C LEU A 115 8.39 -10.23 15.10
N PHE A 116 7.64 -9.89 14.06
CA PHE A 116 7.51 -8.50 13.58
C PHE A 116 6.10 -7.98 13.86
N LEU A 117 6.02 -6.96 14.71
CA LEU A 117 4.80 -6.20 14.95
C LEU A 117 4.89 -4.87 14.21
N THR A 118 4.03 -4.69 13.21
CA THR A 118 3.83 -3.38 12.56
C THR A 118 2.49 -2.83 13.02
N LEU A 119 2.51 -1.85 13.92
CA LEU A 119 1.32 -1.14 14.36
C LEU A 119 1.13 0.08 13.47
N ASN A 120 0.26 -0.05 12.47
CA ASN A 120 -0.17 1.10 11.66
C ASN A 120 -1.55 1.57 12.18
N PRO A 121 -1.66 2.78 12.77
CA PRO A 121 -2.92 3.28 13.30
C PRO A 121 -4.05 3.32 12.25
N ALA A 122 -3.70 3.49 10.98
CA ALA A 122 -4.65 3.55 9.86
C ALA A 122 -5.24 2.18 9.48
N ASP A 123 -4.58 1.08 9.81
CA ASP A 123 -5.05 -0.27 9.43
C ASP A 123 -6.27 -0.72 10.28
N ILE A 124 -6.44 -0.15 11.47
CA ILE A 124 -7.61 -0.39 12.34
C ILE A 124 -8.85 0.33 11.79
N CYS A 125 -8.67 1.49 11.15
CA CYS A 125 -9.77 2.34 10.70
C CYS A 125 -10.16 2.14 9.22
N ASN A 126 -9.39 1.38 8.44
CA ASN A 126 -9.65 1.20 7.01
C ASN A 126 -10.00 -0.26 6.68
N SER A 127 -11.30 -0.56 6.66
CA SER A 127 -11.86 -1.87 6.34
C SER A 127 -11.42 -2.40 4.96
N LEU A 128 -11.12 -1.53 4.00
CA LEU A 128 -10.62 -1.92 2.67
C LEU A 128 -9.20 -2.52 2.74
N LEU A 129 -8.33 -1.96 3.60
CA LEU A 129 -6.97 -2.48 3.81
C LEU A 129 -6.98 -3.86 4.49
N GLY A 130 -7.93 -4.09 5.40
CA GLY A 130 -8.16 -5.41 6.02
C GLY A 130 -8.53 -6.50 5.00
N VAL A 131 -9.41 -6.18 4.04
CA VAL A 131 -9.78 -7.12 2.95
C VAL A 131 -8.61 -7.37 2.00
N ILE A 132 -7.87 -6.31 1.61
CA ILE A 132 -6.74 -6.43 0.67
C ILE A 132 -5.58 -7.26 1.28
N SER A 133 -5.40 -7.20 2.60
CA SER A 133 -4.35 -7.91 3.34
C SER A 133 -4.69 -9.37 3.68
N SER A 134 -5.96 -9.65 3.99
CA SER A 134 -6.43 -11.03 4.28
C SER A 134 -6.56 -11.91 3.04
N MET A 135 -6.67 -11.31 1.85
CA MET A 135 -6.66 -12.03 0.56
C MET A 135 -5.25 -12.49 0.11
N SER A 136 -4.20 -12.27 0.92
CA SER A 136 -2.83 -12.77 0.65
C SER A 136 -2.44 -14.00 1.47
N SER A 137 -3.42 -14.74 1.98
CA SER A 137 -3.20 -16.05 2.61
C SER A 137 -3.36 -17.16 1.56
N GLU A 138 -2.30 -17.38 0.77
CA GLU A 138 -1.92 -18.68 0.19
C GLU A 138 -0.41 -18.85 0.40
#